data_AF-A0A8X7QCU0-F1
#
_entry.id   AF-A0A8X7QCU0-F1
#
_cell.length_a   1.000
_cell.length_b   1.000
_cell.length_c   1.000
_cell.angle_alpha   90.00
_cell.angle_beta   90.00
_cell.angle_gamma   90.00
#
_symmetry.space_group_name_H-M   'P 1'
#
loop_
_entity.id
_entity.type
_entity.pdbx_description
1 polymer ?
#
loop_
_entity_poly.entity_id
_entity_poly.type
_entity_poly.pdbx_seq_one_letter_code
_entity_poly.pdbx_strand_id
1 'polypeptide(L)'
;MRYAGCGLRSLASSAEKEAYAKVAVASSKMMEAFNEYVVVMEDHGMASRNDKEIDSIGSDIRRLSKEFEATKREGKKDAEKIEALTKDSRRIHHENEALMTQMVPQKVRIAALEVVRDRDIRRASRVARRDFATRYREILESLKDKWTSKKKEVSSEIQLQEVIANIDLLNEFKDGGLTVDAELARLKEMEGDCEDLVASAAVPDWSISELDLPKVSDDSVDQVGGSSVLDDSASS
;
A
#
# COMPACT_ATOMS: atom_id res chain seq x y z
N MET A 1 -8.90 113.56 12.66
CA MET A 1 -7.57 113.23 13.21
C MET A 1 -6.55 113.41 12.10
N ARG A 2 -5.65 114.40 12.20
CA ARG A 2 -4.61 114.70 11.21
C ARG A 2 -3.33 113.92 11.58
N TYR A 3 -2.76 113.19 10.62
CA TYR A 3 -1.44 112.56 10.73
C TYR A 3 -0.39 113.64 11.00
N ALA A 4 0.29 113.55 12.15
CA ALA A 4 1.44 114.40 12.46
C ALA A 4 2.65 113.88 11.68
N GLY A 5 3.03 114.59 10.62
CA GLY A 5 4.29 114.35 9.90
C GLY A 5 5.47 114.67 10.79
N CYS A 6 6.41 113.72 10.93
CA CYS A 6 7.68 113.92 11.62
C CYS A 6 8.52 114.95 10.85
N GLY A 7 8.60 116.19 11.36
CA GLY A 7 9.55 117.17 10.88
C GLY A 7 10.98 116.78 11.28
N LEU A 8 11.91 116.79 10.32
CA LEU A 8 13.34 116.68 10.56
C LEU A 8 13.78 117.72 11.61
N ARG A 9 14.33 117.29 12.75
CA ARG A 9 14.97 118.19 13.71
C ARG A 9 16.11 118.93 13.01
N SER A 10 16.02 120.25 12.92
CA SER A 10 17.11 121.09 12.42
C SER A 10 18.30 120.96 13.37
N LEU A 11 19.40 120.38 12.88
CA LEU A 11 20.68 120.29 13.59
C LEU A 11 21.19 121.71 13.85
N ALA A 12 20.99 122.21 15.07
CA ALA A 12 21.12 123.63 15.39
C ALA A 12 22.55 124.03 15.79
N SER A 13 23.46 123.06 16.02
CA SER A 13 24.86 123.32 16.35
C SER A 13 25.84 122.55 15.45
N SER A 14 27.04 123.11 15.26
CA SER A 14 28.15 122.48 14.51
C SER A 14 28.53 121.10 15.08
N ALA A 15 28.37 120.90 16.40
CA ALA A 15 28.70 119.65 17.08
C ALA A 15 27.74 118.50 16.70
N GLU A 16 26.45 118.79 16.51
CA GLU A 16 25.47 117.77 16.10
C GLU A 16 25.68 117.30 14.65
N LYS A 17 26.08 118.21 13.75
CA LYS A 17 26.43 117.88 12.36
C LYS A 17 27.67 116.97 12.28
N GLU A 18 28.68 117.23 13.11
CA GLU A 18 29.88 116.41 13.19
C GLU A 18 29.59 115.01 13.78
N ALA A 19 28.76 114.93 14.82
CA ALA A 19 28.32 113.65 15.39
C ALA A 19 27.55 112.81 14.36
N TYR A 20 26.65 113.43 13.59
CA TYR A 20 25.91 112.75 12.53
C TYR A 20 26.83 112.24 11.41
N ALA A 21 27.84 113.02 11.01
CA ALA A 21 28.83 112.58 10.02
C ALA A 21 29.65 111.36 10.50
N LYS A 22 30.05 111.34 11.78
CA LYS A 22 30.74 110.20 12.39
C LYS A 22 29.86 108.94 12.40
N VAL A 23 28.57 109.09 12.72
CA VAL A 23 27.60 107.99 12.66
C VAL A 23 27.42 107.51 11.21
N ALA A 24 27.27 108.41 10.24
CA ALA A 24 27.10 108.03 8.84
C ALA A 24 28.32 107.27 8.28
N VAL A 25 29.55 107.72 8.62
CA VAL A 25 30.78 107.02 8.23
C VAL A 25 30.89 105.65 8.90
N ALA A 26 30.56 105.55 10.19
CA ALA A 26 30.54 104.27 10.90
C ALA A 26 29.49 103.31 10.32
N SER A 27 28.30 103.82 9.99
CA SER A 27 27.25 103.04 9.32
C SER A 27 27.67 102.59 7.92
N SER A 28 28.40 103.41 7.15
CA SER A 28 28.93 103.01 5.84
C SER A 28 29.95 101.88 5.95
N LYS A 29 30.87 101.95 6.92
CA LYS A 29 31.86 100.89 7.17
C LYS A 29 31.22 99.60 7.69
N MET A 30 30.18 99.74 8.52
CA MET A 30 29.38 98.60 8.95
C MET A 30 28.68 97.95 7.75
N MET A 31 28.10 98.74 6.86
CA MET A 31 27.46 98.24 5.64
C MET A 31 28.46 97.53 4.71
N GLU A 32 29.67 98.08 4.57
CA GLU A 32 30.76 97.48 3.79
C GLU A 32 31.18 96.11 4.35
N ALA A 33 31.40 96.01 5.67
CA ALA A 33 31.73 94.74 6.31
C ALA A 33 30.60 93.71 6.22
N PHE A 34 29.33 94.13 6.29
CA PHE A 34 28.19 93.24 6.04
C PHE A 34 28.16 92.75 4.59
N ASN A 35 28.43 93.61 3.62
CA ASN A 35 28.47 93.23 2.22
C ASN A 35 29.64 92.25 1.93
N GLU A 36 30.82 92.49 2.48
CA GLU A 36 31.96 91.57 2.36
C GLU A 36 31.64 90.20 2.99
N TYR A 37 31.00 90.18 4.16
CA TYR A 37 30.54 88.94 4.78
C TYR A 37 29.53 88.20 3.90
N VAL A 38 28.56 88.91 3.32
CA VAL A 38 27.58 88.32 2.39
C VAL A 38 28.29 87.69 1.19
N VAL A 39 29.22 88.40 0.55
CA VAL A 39 29.97 87.87 -0.62
C VAL A 39 30.78 86.63 -0.26
N VAL A 40 31.49 86.63 0.88
CA VAL A 40 32.26 85.45 1.33
C VAL A 40 31.34 84.25 1.61
N MET A 41 30.17 84.49 2.19
CA MET A 41 29.19 83.43 2.46
C MET A 41 28.54 82.91 1.17
N GLU A 42 28.31 83.76 0.17
CA GLU A 42 27.80 83.37 -1.15
C GLU A 42 28.84 82.52 -1.92
N ASP A 43 30.10 82.96 -1.97
CA ASP A 43 31.18 82.20 -2.60
C ASP A 43 31.42 80.86 -1.89
N HIS A 44 31.35 80.82 -0.56
CA HIS A 44 31.45 79.58 0.19
C HIS A 44 30.28 78.62 -0.10
N GLY A 45 29.07 79.14 -0.27
CA GLY A 45 27.90 78.36 -0.72
C GLY A 45 28.13 77.77 -2.11
N MET A 46 28.58 78.60 -3.06
CA MET A 46 28.78 78.23 -4.47
C MET A 46 29.98 77.29 -4.70
N ALA A 47 31.05 77.41 -3.91
CA ALA A 47 32.22 76.55 -4.00
C ALA A 47 32.08 75.23 -3.21
N SER A 48 31.01 75.07 -2.42
CA SER A 48 30.83 73.89 -1.59
C SER A 48 30.57 72.64 -2.45
N ARG A 49 31.25 71.53 -2.12
CA ARG A 49 31.02 70.20 -2.72
C ARG A 49 29.61 69.64 -2.44
N ASN A 50 28.84 70.35 -1.63
CA ASN A 50 27.54 69.92 -1.12
C ASN A 50 26.53 69.68 -2.24
N ASP A 51 26.57 70.42 -3.35
CA ASP A 51 25.60 70.25 -4.45
C ASP A 51 25.70 68.86 -5.13
N LYS A 52 26.92 68.38 -5.39
CA LYS A 52 27.12 67.04 -5.98
C LYS A 52 26.73 65.92 -5.02
N GLU A 53 26.98 66.12 -3.73
CA GLU A 53 26.58 65.17 -2.69
C GLU A 53 25.05 65.16 -2.54
N ILE A 54 24.39 66.33 -2.58
CA ILE A 54 22.93 66.47 -2.56
C ILE A 54 22.30 65.80 -3.79
N ASP A 55 22.85 65.99 -4.98
CA ASP A 55 22.35 65.34 -6.20
C ASP A 55 22.53 63.80 -6.17
N SER A 56 23.66 63.33 -5.63
CA SER A 56 23.91 61.90 -5.42
C SER A 56 22.91 61.30 -4.43
N ILE A 57 22.71 61.96 -3.28
CA ILE A 57 21.72 61.57 -2.27
C ILE A 57 20.31 61.56 -2.86
N GLY A 58 19.95 62.59 -3.64
CA GLY A 58 18.66 62.64 -4.33
C GLY A 58 18.46 61.50 -5.33
N SER A 59 19.53 61.08 -6.02
CA SER A 59 19.51 59.93 -6.93
C SER A 59 19.35 58.62 -6.18
N ASP A 60 20.03 58.45 -5.05
CA ASP A 60 19.90 57.28 -4.19
C ASP A 60 18.51 57.17 -3.55
N ILE A 61 17.94 58.27 -3.06
CA ILE A 61 16.57 58.32 -2.54
C ILE A 61 15.58 57.86 -3.62
N ARG A 62 15.76 58.32 -4.87
CA ARG A 62 14.89 57.95 -5.98
C ARG A 62 15.02 56.46 -6.34
N ARG A 63 16.24 55.91 -6.32
CA ARG A 63 16.51 54.49 -6.53
C ARG A 63 15.88 53.64 -5.43
N LEU A 64 16.16 53.96 -4.16
CA LEU A 64 15.62 53.26 -2.99
C LEU A 64 14.08 53.33 -2.97
N SER A 65 13.49 54.44 -3.38
CA SER A 65 12.02 54.57 -3.47
C SER A 65 11.43 53.59 -4.50
N LYS A 66 12.09 53.39 -5.65
CA LYS A 66 11.65 52.41 -6.66
C LYS A 66 11.81 50.97 -6.15
N GLU A 67 12.93 50.67 -5.50
CA GLU A 67 13.19 49.35 -4.91
C GLU A 67 12.18 49.03 -3.80
N PHE A 68 11.88 49.99 -2.92
CA PHE A 68 10.85 49.86 -1.89
C PHE A 68 9.47 49.56 -2.48
N GLU A 69 9.08 50.25 -3.54
CA GLU A 69 7.80 49.99 -4.22
C GLU A 69 7.79 48.63 -4.96
N ALA A 70 8.94 48.13 -5.40
CA ALA A 70 9.05 46.78 -5.98
C ALA A 70 8.89 45.70 -4.89
N THR A 71 9.64 45.80 -3.79
CA THR A 71 9.57 44.85 -2.67
C THR A 71 8.19 44.85 -2.00
N LYS A 72 7.54 46.00 -1.90
CA LYS A 72 6.14 46.10 -1.43
C LYS A 72 5.15 45.33 -2.32
N ARG A 73 5.32 45.40 -3.65
CA ARG A 73 4.48 44.63 -4.59
C ARG A 73 4.75 43.13 -4.51
N GLU A 74 6.01 42.74 -4.38
CA GLU A 74 6.41 41.34 -4.19
C GLU A 74 5.87 40.77 -2.87
N GLY A 75 6.04 41.49 -1.76
CA GLY A 75 5.48 41.10 -0.47
C GLY A 75 3.96 40.94 -0.48
N LYS A 76 3.24 41.73 -1.29
CA LYS A 76 1.80 41.52 -1.50
C LYS A 76 1.49 40.20 -2.23
N LYS A 77 2.25 39.88 -3.29
CA LYS A 77 2.10 38.61 -4.03
C LYS A 77 2.42 37.40 -3.16
N ASP A 78 3.46 37.50 -2.34
CA ASP A 78 3.84 36.44 -1.41
C ASP A 78 2.78 36.23 -0.34
N ALA A 79 2.20 37.31 0.20
CA ALA A 79 1.08 37.21 1.14
C ALA A 79 -0.13 36.49 0.52
N GLU A 80 -0.49 36.83 -0.72
CA GLU A 80 -1.57 36.15 -1.47
C GLU A 80 -1.26 34.66 -1.68
N LYS A 81 -0.01 34.32 -2.02
CA LYS A 81 0.43 32.93 -2.19
C LYS A 81 0.39 32.14 -0.88
N ILE A 82 0.83 32.74 0.23
CA ILE A 82 0.76 32.14 1.57
C ILE A 82 -0.69 31.87 1.96
N GLU A 83 -1.59 32.81 1.72
CA GLU A 83 -3.02 32.63 2.02
C GLU A 83 -3.62 31.47 1.20
N ALA A 84 -3.30 31.40 -0.10
CA ALA A 84 -3.75 30.32 -0.97
C ALA A 84 -3.25 28.94 -0.48
N LEU A 85 -1.96 28.82 -0.16
CA LEU A 85 -1.38 27.59 0.38
C LEU A 85 -2.00 27.21 1.74
N THR A 86 -2.30 28.20 2.59
CA THR A 86 -2.96 27.96 3.89
C THR A 86 -4.38 27.44 3.71
N LYS A 87 -5.12 27.90 2.69
CA LYS A 87 -6.45 27.36 2.36
C LYS A 87 -6.34 25.93 1.84
N ASP A 88 -5.38 25.66 0.95
CA ASP A 88 -5.18 24.33 0.36
C ASP A 88 -4.78 23.29 1.42
N SER A 89 -3.84 23.63 2.30
CA SER A 89 -3.42 22.78 3.42
C SER A 89 -4.60 22.42 4.35
N ARG A 90 -5.49 23.38 4.63
CA ARG A 90 -6.72 23.11 5.39
C ARG A 90 -7.64 22.14 4.66
N ARG A 91 -7.83 22.27 3.35
CA ARG A 91 -8.66 21.36 2.55
C ARG A 91 -8.12 19.94 2.61
N ILE A 92 -6.81 19.77 2.37
CA ILE A 92 -6.12 18.47 2.41
C ILE A 92 -6.26 17.82 3.79
N HIS A 93 -6.16 18.60 4.87
CA HIS A 93 -6.36 18.08 6.23
C HIS A 93 -7.75 17.47 6.42
N HIS A 94 -8.81 18.17 5.99
CA HIS A 94 -10.18 17.69 6.13
C HIS A 94 -10.44 16.46 5.24
N GLU A 95 -9.90 16.44 4.02
CA GLU A 95 -9.95 15.27 3.13
C GLU A 95 -9.26 14.05 3.77
N ASN A 96 -8.08 14.24 4.36
CA ASN A 96 -7.35 13.19 5.07
C ASN A 96 -8.13 12.66 6.28
N GLU A 97 -8.75 13.53 7.07
CA GLU A 97 -9.61 13.12 8.19
C GLU A 97 -10.83 12.31 7.73
N ALA A 98 -11.46 12.73 6.62
CA ALA A 98 -12.58 12.01 6.03
C ALA A 98 -12.15 10.62 5.52
N LEU A 99 -11.00 10.51 4.85
CA LEU A 99 -10.44 9.24 4.39
C LEU A 99 -10.10 8.31 5.56
N MET A 100 -9.49 8.83 6.62
CA MET A 100 -9.20 8.07 7.84
C MET A 100 -10.49 7.51 8.45
N THR A 101 -11.56 8.31 8.50
CA THR A 101 -12.87 7.88 8.99
C THR A 101 -13.47 6.76 8.14
N GLN A 102 -13.30 6.80 6.81
CA GLN A 102 -13.77 5.74 5.91
C GLN A 102 -12.91 4.47 5.94
N MET A 103 -11.60 4.59 6.20
CA MET A 103 -10.68 3.46 6.21
C MET A 103 -10.96 2.49 7.37
N VAL A 104 -11.36 2.97 8.55
CA VAL A 104 -11.65 2.13 9.72
C VAL A 104 -12.75 1.08 9.43
N PRO A 105 -13.96 1.44 8.96
CA PRO A 105 -14.98 0.44 8.65
C PRO A 105 -14.59 -0.48 7.49
N GLN A 106 -13.81 0.00 6.52
CA GLN A 106 -13.27 -0.86 5.45
C GLN A 106 -12.34 -1.94 6.01
N LYS A 107 -11.42 -1.57 6.92
CA LYS A 107 -10.55 -2.55 7.61
C LYS A 107 -11.35 -3.59 8.36
N VAL A 108 -12.42 -3.19 9.07
CA VAL A 108 -13.33 -4.12 9.75
C VAL A 108 -14.03 -5.06 8.76
N ARG A 109 -14.51 -4.54 7.62
CA ARG A 109 -15.12 -5.36 6.57
C ARG A 109 -14.14 -6.38 5.97
N ILE A 110 -12.90 -5.99 5.73
CA ILE A 110 -11.86 -6.89 5.22
C ILE A 110 -11.63 -8.03 6.22
N ALA A 111 -11.41 -7.71 7.50
CA ALA A 111 -11.21 -8.71 8.54
C ALA A 111 -12.40 -9.67 8.67
N ALA A 112 -13.63 -9.17 8.57
CA ALA A 112 -14.83 -10.00 8.59
C ALA A 112 -14.90 -10.97 7.39
N LEU A 113 -14.53 -10.51 6.19
CA LEU A 113 -14.51 -11.34 4.98
C LEU A 113 -13.42 -12.42 5.05
N GLU A 114 -12.26 -12.14 5.65
CA GLU A 114 -11.20 -13.12 5.87
C GLU A 114 -11.67 -14.26 6.77
N VAL A 115 -12.36 -13.95 7.87
CA VAL A 115 -12.92 -14.97 8.78
C VAL A 115 -13.94 -15.87 8.07
N VAL A 116 -14.79 -15.30 7.22
CA VAL A 116 -15.77 -16.08 6.43
C VAL A 116 -15.05 -16.99 5.44
N ARG A 117 -14.09 -16.46 4.68
CA ARG A 117 -13.28 -17.22 3.73
C ARG A 117 -12.60 -18.42 4.40
N ASP A 118 -11.96 -18.21 5.56
CA ASP A 118 -11.29 -19.27 6.30
C ASP A 118 -12.26 -20.33 6.83
N ARG A 119 -13.47 -19.90 7.22
CA ARG A 119 -14.53 -20.82 7.62
C ARG A 119 -14.99 -21.67 6.44
N ASP A 120 -15.18 -21.07 5.28
CA ASP A 120 -15.65 -21.74 4.08
C ASP A 120 -14.61 -22.72 3.53
N ILE A 121 -13.32 -22.33 3.51
CA ILE A 121 -12.21 -23.23 3.17
C ILE A 121 -12.19 -24.45 4.10
N ARG A 122 -12.28 -24.24 5.41
CA ARG A 122 -12.32 -25.35 6.40
C ARG A 122 -13.56 -26.23 6.22
N ARG A 123 -14.71 -25.64 5.88
CA ARG A 123 -15.95 -26.40 5.62
C ARG A 123 -15.80 -27.24 4.35
N ALA A 124 -15.35 -26.65 3.25
CA ALA A 124 -15.14 -27.33 1.97
C ALA A 124 -14.14 -28.49 2.11
N SER A 125 -13.01 -28.26 2.79
CA SER A 125 -12.01 -29.30 3.06
C SER A 125 -12.59 -30.48 3.84
N ARG A 126 -13.39 -30.22 4.88
CA ARG A 126 -14.07 -31.27 5.66
C ARG A 126 -15.12 -32.02 4.84
N VAL A 127 -15.76 -31.39 3.85
CA VAL A 127 -16.71 -32.07 2.98
C VAL A 127 -15.97 -32.97 2.00
N ALA A 128 -14.93 -32.46 1.34
CA ALA A 128 -14.11 -33.25 0.41
C ALA A 128 -13.49 -34.49 1.09
N ARG A 129 -12.94 -34.34 2.30
CA ARG A 129 -12.40 -35.47 3.07
C ARG A 129 -13.46 -36.53 3.41
N ARG A 130 -14.70 -36.10 3.69
CA ARG A 130 -15.80 -37.05 3.95
C ARG A 130 -16.21 -37.77 2.67
N ASP A 131 -16.34 -37.05 1.55
CA ASP A 131 -16.68 -37.65 0.25
C ASP A 131 -15.67 -38.75 -0.12
N PHE A 132 -14.38 -38.44 0.01
CA PHE A 132 -13.31 -39.39 -0.25
C PHE A 132 -13.35 -40.61 0.67
N ALA A 133 -13.59 -40.41 1.97
CA ALA A 133 -13.74 -41.50 2.93
C ALA A 133 -14.97 -42.37 2.65
N THR A 134 -16.07 -41.77 2.18
CA THR A 134 -17.27 -42.49 1.76
C THR A 134 -16.98 -43.37 0.55
N ARG A 135 -16.36 -42.83 -0.50
CA ARG A 135 -16.00 -43.61 -1.70
C ARG A 135 -15.09 -44.79 -1.38
N TYR A 136 -14.07 -44.59 -0.55
CA TYR A 136 -13.21 -45.71 -0.15
C TYR A 136 -13.95 -46.76 0.67
N ARG A 137 -14.89 -46.35 1.54
CA ARG A 137 -15.72 -47.30 2.28
C ARG A 137 -16.55 -48.17 1.34
N GLU A 138 -17.16 -47.58 0.32
CA GLU A 138 -17.94 -48.30 -0.69
C GLU A 138 -17.09 -49.32 -1.44
N ILE A 139 -15.86 -48.94 -1.83
CA ILE A 139 -14.90 -49.85 -2.48
C ILE A 139 -14.52 -51.01 -1.57
N LEU A 140 -14.26 -50.74 -0.28
CA LEU A 140 -13.91 -51.78 0.68
C LEU A 140 -15.06 -52.75 0.93
N GLU A 141 -16.31 -52.26 0.98
CA GLU A 141 -17.47 -53.14 1.15
C GLU A 141 -17.69 -54.01 -0.11
N SER A 142 -17.56 -53.43 -1.30
CA SER A 142 -17.60 -54.19 -2.57
C SER A 142 -16.52 -55.27 -2.63
N LEU A 143 -15.29 -54.93 -2.20
CA LEU A 143 -14.19 -55.89 -2.17
C LEU A 143 -14.45 -57.03 -1.17
N LYS A 144 -15.06 -56.71 -0.02
CA LYS A 144 -15.45 -57.71 0.97
C LYS A 144 -16.52 -58.66 0.41
N ASP A 145 -17.52 -58.15 -0.29
CA ASP A 145 -18.55 -58.99 -0.94
C ASP A 145 -17.92 -59.90 -2.02
N LYS A 146 -17.03 -59.36 -2.86
CA LYS A 146 -16.27 -60.16 -3.84
C LYS A 146 -15.44 -61.25 -3.17
N TRP A 147 -14.75 -60.93 -2.07
CA TRP A 147 -13.97 -61.91 -1.30
C TRP A 147 -14.83 -63.05 -0.76
N THR A 148 -16.02 -62.74 -0.23
CA THR A 148 -16.95 -63.79 0.24
C THR A 148 -17.44 -64.68 -0.90
N SER A 149 -17.65 -64.12 -2.08
CA SER A 149 -18.05 -64.87 -3.28
C SER A 149 -16.92 -65.77 -3.75
N LYS A 150 -15.69 -65.26 -3.81
CA LYS A 150 -14.51 -66.05 -4.22
C LYS A 150 -14.23 -67.21 -3.25
N LYS A 151 -14.49 -67.00 -1.96
CA LYS A 151 -14.39 -68.09 -0.98
C LYS A 151 -15.37 -69.23 -1.27
N LYS A 152 -16.57 -68.92 -1.77
CA LYS A 152 -17.55 -69.95 -2.18
C LYS A 152 -17.10 -70.65 -3.45
N GLU A 153 -16.67 -69.91 -4.46
CA GLU A 153 -16.11 -70.45 -5.72
C GLU A 153 -15.00 -71.46 -5.43
N VAL A 154 -13.99 -71.07 -4.64
CA VAL A 154 -12.87 -71.94 -4.26
C VAL A 154 -13.36 -73.16 -3.47
N SER A 155 -14.37 -73.00 -2.60
CA SER A 155 -14.92 -74.14 -1.87
C SER A 155 -15.62 -75.15 -2.78
N SER A 156 -16.37 -74.68 -3.79
CA SER A 156 -17.02 -75.53 -4.79
C SER A 156 -15.98 -76.19 -5.70
N GLU A 157 -14.92 -75.48 -6.06
CA GLU A 157 -13.84 -76.03 -6.90
C GLU A 157 -13.03 -77.10 -6.17
N ILE A 158 -12.77 -76.92 -4.86
CA ILE A 158 -12.17 -77.97 -4.03
C ILE A 158 -13.05 -79.21 -4.00
N GLN A 159 -14.37 -79.06 -3.79
CA GLN A 159 -15.30 -80.19 -3.81
C GLN A 159 -15.28 -80.91 -5.17
N LEU A 160 -15.31 -80.17 -6.28
CA LEU A 160 -15.21 -80.76 -7.62
C LEU A 160 -13.90 -81.56 -7.78
N GLN A 161 -12.76 -80.98 -7.38
CA GLN A 161 -11.47 -81.67 -7.46
C GLN A 161 -11.41 -82.94 -6.59
N GLU A 162 -12.03 -82.94 -5.42
CA GLU A 162 -12.16 -84.14 -4.58
C GLU A 162 -12.97 -85.24 -5.28
N VAL A 163 -14.10 -84.89 -5.92
CA VAL A 163 -14.92 -85.86 -6.66
C VAL A 163 -14.16 -86.43 -7.86
N ILE A 164 -13.48 -85.58 -8.64
CA ILE A 164 -12.65 -86.00 -9.77
C ILE A 164 -11.54 -86.96 -9.32
N ALA A 165 -10.80 -86.59 -8.25
CA ALA A 165 -9.74 -87.45 -7.73
C ALA A 165 -10.27 -88.80 -7.23
N ASN A 166 -11.45 -88.83 -6.60
CA ASN A 166 -12.10 -90.08 -6.19
C ASN A 166 -12.53 -90.93 -7.39
N ILE A 167 -13.04 -90.31 -8.46
CA ILE A 167 -13.36 -91.00 -9.72
C ILE A 167 -12.10 -91.62 -10.32
N ASP A 168 -11.00 -90.88 -10.39
CA ASP A 168 -9.71 -91.37 -10.89
C ASP A 168 -9.21 -92.58 -10.09
N LEU A 169 -9.25 -92.52 -8.75
CA LEU A 169 -8.89 -93.65 -7.88
C LEU A 169 -9.80 -94.86 -8.09
N LEU A 170 -11.12 -94.66 -8.26
CA LEU A 170 -12.03 -95.76 -8.56
C LEU A 170 -11.77 -96.38 -9.94
N ASN A 171 -11.38 -95.58 -10.93
CA ASN A 171 -10.96 -96.08 -12.24
C ASN A 171 -9.73 -96.99 -12.09
N GLU A 172 -8.74 -96.60 -11.29
CA GLU A 172 -7.57 -97.45 -11.00
C GLU A 172 -7.96 -98.78 -10.31
N PHE A 173 -8.87 -98.74 -9.35
CA PHE A 173 -9.36 -99.97 -8.70
C PHE A 173 -10.14 -100.87 -9.65
N LYS A 174 -10.94 -100.29 -10.56
CA LYS A 174 -11.67 -101.01 -11.59
C LYS A 174 -10.71 -101.76 -12.53
N ASP A 175 -9.61 -101.13 -12.92
CA ASP A 175 -8.57 -101.76 -13.74
C ASP A 175 -7.89 -102.94 -13.02
N GLY A 176 -7.84 -102.90 -11.69
CA GLY A 176 -7.41 -104.00 -10.82
C GLY A 176 -8.42 -105.15 -10.65
N GLY A 177 -9.59 -105.09 -11.30
CA GLY A 177 -10.62 -106.14 -11.27
C GLY A 177 -11.66 -106.02 -10.15
N LEU A 178 -11.68 -104.91 -9.40
CA LEU A 178 -12.74 -104.61 -8.42
C LEU A 178 -14.03 -104.15 -9.12
N THR A 179 -15.18 -104.55 -8.57
CA THR A 179 -16.50 -104.16 -9.09
C THR A 179 -16.96 -102.85 -8.43
N VAL A 180 -16.73 -101.72 -9.11
CA VAL A 180 -17.01 -100.36 -8.57
C VAL A 180 -17.97 -99.52 -9.42
N ASP A 181 -18.63 -100.12 -10.43
CA ASP A 181 -19.42 -99.41 -11.45
C ASP A 181 -20.58 -98.57 -10.89
N ALA A 182 -21.27 -99.06 -9.86
CA ALA A 182 -22.39 -98.35 -9.25
C ALA A 182 -21.94 -97.06 -8.53
N GLU A 183 -20.81 -97.12 -7.82
CA GLU A 183 -20.25 -95.95 -7.13
C GLU A 183 -19.68 -94.95 -8.12
N LEU A 184 -19.06 -95.43 -9.20
CA LEU A 184 -18.55 -94.60 -10.29
C LEU A 184 -19.69 -93.82 -10.98
N ALA A 185 -20.84 -94.47 -11.23
CA ALA A 185 -22.02 -93.79 -11.76
C ALA A 185 -22.54 -92.69 -10.81
N ARG A 186 -22.60 -92.98 -9.51
CA ARG A 186 -23.00 -92.01 -8.47
C ARG A 186 -22.03 -90.82 -8.39
N LEU A 187 -20.72 -91.05 -8.44
CA LEU A 187 -19.73 -89.98 -8.40
C LEU A 187 -19.76 -89.11 -9.66
N LYS A 188 -20.03 -89.68 -10.84
CA LYS A 188 -20.18 -88.91 -12.09
C LYS A 188 -21.40 -88.00 -12.10
N GLU A 189 -22.50 -88.42 -11.48
CA GLU A 189 -23.66 -87.54 -11.28
C GLU A 189 -23.28 -86.38 -10.36
N MET A 190 -22.62 -86.67 -9.23
CA MET A 190 -22.15 -85.66 -8.29
C MET A 190 -21.06 -84.73 -8.88
N GLU A 191 -20.21 -85.22 -9.78
CA GLU A 191 -19.26 -84.41 -10.56
C GLU A 191 -19.99 -83.32 -11.34
N GLY A 192 -21.06 -83.70 -12.07
CA GLY A 192 -21.91 -82.74 -12.78
C GLY A 192 -22.56 -81.72 -11.85
N ASP A 193 -23.11 -82.17 -10.71
CA ASP A 193 -23.67 -81.25 -9.70
C ASP A 193 -22.60 -80.26 -9.17
N CYS A 194 -21.37 -80.74 -8.94
CA CYS A 194 -20.25 -79.90 -8.51
C CYS A 194 -19.79 -78.91 -9.60
N GLU A 195 -19.76 -79.32 -10.88
CA GLU A 195 -19.48 -78.45 -12.02
C GLU A 195 -20.49 -77.31 -12.11
N ASP A 196 -21.78 -77.60 -11.96
CA ASP A 196 -22.85 -76.60 -11.94
C ASP A 196 -22.71 -75.61 -10.77
N LEU A 197 -22.30 -76.11 -9.59
CA LEU A 197 -22.03 -75.27 -8.43
C LEU A 197 -20.82 -74.34 -8.65
N VAL A 198 -19.74 -74.84 -9.28
CA VAL A 198 -18.57 -74.05 -9.64
C VAL A 198 -18.95 -72.96 -10.65
N ALA A 199 -19.68 -73.32 -11.71
CA ALA A 199 -20.15 -72.37 -12.71
C ALA A 199 -21.05 -71.29 -12.10
N SER A 200 -21.92 -71.66 -11.16
CA SER A 200 -22.81 -70.73 -10.45
C SER A 200 -22.07 -69.82 -9.46
N ALA A 201 -20.96 -70.28 -8.90
CA ALA A 201 -20.16 -69.54 -7.93
C ALA A 201 -19.06 -68.67 -8.58
N ALA A 202 -18.84 -68.81 -9.89
CA ALA A 202 -17.78 -68.12 -10.62
C ALA A 202 -17.86 -66.60 -10.43
N VAL A 203 -16.78 -66.02 -9.91
CA VAL A 203 -16.67 -64.57 -9.70
C VAL A 203 -15.94 -63.93 -10.89
N PRO A 204 -16.41 -62.79 -11.42
CA PRO A 204 -15.71 -62.06 -12.47
C PRO A 204 -14.33 -61.53 -12.02
N ASP A 205 -13.52 -61.10 -12.99
CA ASP A 205 -12.09 -60.81 -12.83
C ASP A 205 -11.74 -59.84 -11.67
N TRP A 206 -10.61 -60.10 -11.01
CA TRP A 206 -10.12 -59.40 -9.80
C TRP A 206 -9.22 -58.19 -10.09
N SER A 207 -9.28 -57.67 -11.32
CA SER A 207 -8.34 -56.65 -11.75
C SER A 207 -8.52 -55.34 -10.98
N ILE A 208 -7.45 -54.89 -10.31
CA ILE A 208 -7.40 -53.65 -9.52
C ILE A 208 -7.72 -52.43 -10.39
N SER A 209 -7.42 -52.49 -11.69
CA SER A 209 -7.74 -51.46 -12.68
C SER A 209 -9.24 -51.24 -12.90
N GLU A 210 -10.08 -52.19 -12.47
CA GLU A 210 -11.54 -52.10 -12.56
C GLU A 210 -12.17 -51.49 -11.29
N LEU A 211 -11.36 -51.24 -10.25
CA LEU A 211 -11.82 -50.53 -9.06
C LEU A 211 -11.85 -49.03 -9.35
N ASP A 212 -13.02 -48.40 -9.15
CA ASP A 212 -13.24 -46.96 -9.27
C ASP A 212 -12.56 -46.17 -8.14
N LEU A 213 -11.22 -46.22 -8.10
CA LEU A 213 -10.44 -45.56 -7.07
C LEU A 213 -10.59 -44.04 -7.20
N PRO A 214 -10.87 -43.32 -6.09
CA PRO A 214 -10.96 -41.87 -6.13
C PRO A 214 -9.61 -41.28 -6.58
N LYS A 215 -9.64 -40.43 -7.60
CA LYS A 215 -8.43 -39.77 -8.12
C LYS A 215 -7.94 -38.72 -7.12
N VAL A 216 -6.80 -39.00 -6.48
CA VAL A 216 -6.05 -37.99 -5.72
C VAL A 216 -5.22 -37.21 -6.74
N SER A 217 -5.39 -35.89 -6.80
CA SER A 217 -4.52 -35.02 -7.58
C SER A 217 -3.28 -34.70 -6.73
N ASP A 218 -2.09 -34.95 -7.30
CA ASP A 218 -0.80 -34.72 -6.63
C ASP A 218 -0.43 -33.22 -6.48
N ASP A 219 -1.21 -32.30 -7.06
CA ASP A 219 -0.92 -30.85 -7.10
C ASP A 219 -1.10 -30.13 -5.75
N SER A 220 -1.33 -30.86 -4.65
CA SER A 220 -1.60 -30.27 -3.32
C SER A 220 -0.36 -30.09 -2.43
N VAL A 221 0.82 -30.52 -2.87
CA VAL A 221 2.08 -30.36 -2.11
C VAL A 221 2.94 -29.32 -2.83
N ASP A 222 2.74 -28.04 -2.50
CA ASP A 222 3.79 -27.03 -2.28
C ASP A 222 3.23 -25.60 -2.28
N GLN A 223 3.37 -24.90 -1.14
CA GLN A 223 3.71 -23.47 -1.02
C GLN A 223 3.70 -22.96 0.45
N VAL A 224 4.20 -23.75 1.40
CA VAL A 224 4.73 -23.23 2.69
C VAL A 224 6.25 -23.31 2.62
N GLY A 225 6.81 -22.54 1.69
CA GLY A 225 8.24 -22.40 1.45
C GLY A 225 8.59 -20.92 1.30
N GLY A 226 8.07 -20.08 2.19
CA GLY A 226 8.42 -18.67 2.29
C GLY A 226 9.79 -18.52 2.96
N SER A 227 10.79 -18.27 2.11
CA SER A 227 12.20 -18.05 2.38
C SER A 227 12.53 -17.12 3.57
N SER A 228 13.54 -17.57 4.30
CA SER A 228 14.40 -16.92 5.29
C SER A 228 14.91 -15.51 4.96
N VAL A 229 14.92 -14.63 5.96
CA VAL A 229 16.08 -13.75 6.23
C VAL A 229 16.40 -13.86 7.72
N LEU A 230 17.57 -14.43 8.02
CA LEU A 230 18.27 -14.31 9.29
C LEU A 230 18.81 -12.88 9.38
N ASP A 231 18.56 -12.18 10.49
CA ASP A 231 19.39 -11.04 10.88
C ASP A 231 20.11 -11.43 12.16
N ASP A 232 21.37 -11.84 11.98
CA ASP A 232 22.37 -11.96 13.03
C ASP A 232 22.91 -10.57 13.34
N SER A 233 22.82 -10.20 14.62
CA SER A 233 23.89 -9.57 15.41
C SER A 233 24.81 -8.54 14.75
N ALA A 234 24.70 -7.30 15.19
CA ALA A 234 25.87 -6.44 15.38
C ALA A 234 25.76 -5.68 16.70
N SER A 235 26.42 -6.21 17.73
CA SER A 235 26.90 -5.41 18.85
C SER A 235 28.06 -4.53 18.38
N SER A 236 27.95 -3.22 18.58
CA SER A 236 29.02 -2.28 18.93
C SER A 236 28.39 -0.99 19.43
#